data_AF-B0VN21-F1
#
_entry.id   AF-B0VN21-F1
#
_cell.length_a   1.000
_cell.length_b   1.000
_cell.length_c   1.000
_cell.angle_alpha   90.00
_cell.angle_beta   90.00
_cell.angle_gamma   90.00
#
_symmetry.space_group_name_H-M   'P 1'
#
loop_
_entity.id
_entity.type
_entity.pdbx_description
1 polymer ?
#
loop_
_entity_poly.entity_id
_entity_poly.type
_entity_poly.pdbx_seq_one_letter_code
_entity_poly.pdbx_strand_id
1 'polypeptide(L)'
;MTQKKETITSYKGFDKNLQCRGFQYEIGKTFEHKGKVKACGSGFHACEYPLDVFGYYAPGELNRFAVVEQSGDLSRGDDDTKVASKSITIKAEVDIPFLVKAAIEYTTSRCEPIKEDSPAFTDNNCGQAIATGYNSASSATGDWAASSATGYNSASSATGYKSASSATGYKSASSATGDKSASSATGYNSASSATGYNSASSATGYNSASSATGDKSASSATGYKSASSATGDKSASSATGNWAASLTTGHYSESQIKDQEDDQYGVAISTGYEGKAKASEGSAIVLTHRNSDGEILHIRASKVGENGVKADTWYQLDANGQFVEA
;
A
#
# COMPACT_ATOMS: atom_id res chain seq x y z
N MET A 1 27.11 -5.49 -49.01
CA MET A 1 25.96 -5.41 -48.09
C MET A 1 25.59 -3.95 -47.93
N THR A 2 24.51 -3.50 -48.56
CA THR A 2 24.04 -2.12 -48.42
C THR A 2 23.49 -1.96 -47.01
N GLN A 3 24.10 -1.11 -46.18
CA GLN A 3 23.58 -0.84 -44.84
C GLN A 3 22.14 -0.33 -44.99
N LYS A 4 21.20 -1.02 -44.34
CA LYS A 4 19.80 -0.62 -44.27
C LYS A 4 19.77 0.71 -43.51
N LYS A 5 19.56 1.83 -44.23
CA LYS A 5 19.45 3.15 -43.61
C LYS A 5 18.30 3.10 -42.60
N GLU A 6 18.59 3.48 -41.36
CA GLU A 6 17.58 3.56 -40.29
C GLU A 6 16.52 4.59 -40.69
N THR A 7 15.25 4.21 -40.51
CA THR A 7 14.09 5.06 -40.69
C THR A 7 13.28 5.02 -39.42
N ILE A 8 12.92 6.19 -38.89
CA ILE A 8 12.18 6.32 -37.63
C ILE A 8 10.95 7.20 -37.82
N THR A 9 9.90 6.90 -37.07
CA THR A 9 8.74 7.78 -36.90
C THR A 9 9.02 8.73 -35.75
N SER A 10 8.76 10.01 -35.97
CA SER A 10 8.94 11.06 -34.97
C SER A 10 7.91 12.17 -35.16
N TYR A 11 7.97 13.20 -34.31
CA TYR A 11 6.97 14.25 -34.22
C TYR A 11 7.63 15.61 -34.31
N LYS A 12 7.04 16.51 -35.09
CA LYS A 12 7.59 17.84 -35.34
C LYS A 12 6.56 18.91 -35.09
N GLY A 13 6.96 19.93 -34.32
CA GLY A 13 6.25 21.20 -34.21
C GLY A 13 6.73 22.21 -35.24
N PHE A 14 5.82 23.09 -35.64
CA PHE A 14 6.03 24.22 -36.55
C PHE A 14 5.25 25.42 -36.03
N ASP A 15 5.59 26.61 -36.54
CA ASP A 15 4.68 27.74 -36.43
C ASP A 15 3.40 27.55 -37.29
N LYS A 16 2.44 28.47 -37.16
CA LYS A 16 1.18 28.46 -37.92
C LYS A 16 1.34 28.33 -39.44
N ASN A 17 2.50 28.72 -39.98
CA ASN A 17 2.80 28.72 -41.41
C ASN A 17 3.57 27.47 -41.86
N LEU A 18 3.71 26.44 -41.02
CA LEU A 18 4.56 25.26 -41.26
C LEU A 18 6.04 25.62 -41.45
N GLN A 19 6.53 26.65 -40.77
CA GLN A 19 7.95 26.99 -40.76
C GLN A 19 8.62 26.55 -39.47
N CYS A 20 9.90 26.21 -39.57
CA CYS A 20 10.77 26.00 -38.42
C CYS A 20 12.15 26.58 -38.72
N ARG A 21 12.60 27.55 -37.90
CA ARG A 21 13.87 28.28 -38.06
C ARG A 21 14.08 28.86 -39.48
N GLY A 22 13.00 29.37 -40.08
CA GLY A 22 13.02 29.98 -41.42
C GLY A 22 13.00 28.99 -42.59
N PHE A 23 12.98 27.67 -42.34
CA PHE A 23 12.77 26.67 -43.37
C PHE A 23 11.28 26.36 -43.53
N GLN A 24 10.78 26.41 -44.76
CA GLN A 24 9.38 26.12 -45.10
C GLN A 24 9.18 24.63 -45.33
N TYR A 25 8.20 24.06 -44.64
CA TYR A 25 7.77 22.68 -44.82
C TYR A 25 6.40 22.61 -45.50
N GLU A 26 6.07 21.42 -46.00
CA GLU A 26 4.79 21.11 -46.63
C GLU A 26 4.39 19.68 -46.29
N ILE A 27 3.12 19.48 -45.94
CA ILE A 27 2.57 18.14 -45.67
C ILE A 27 2.66 17.29 -46.95
N GLY A 28 3.03 16.02 -46.78
CA GLY A 28 3.23 15.05 -47.85
C GLY A 28 4.60 15.13 -48.54
N LYS A 29 5.44 16.14 -48.25
CA LYS A 29 6.74 16.30 -48.91
C LYS A 29 7.90 15.76 -48.08
N THR A 30 8.93 15.34 -48.82
CA THR A 30 10.24 14.94 -48.31
C THR A 30 11.26 16.04 -48.55
N PHE A 31 12.08 16.32 -47.55
CA PHE A 31 13.13 17.32 -47.59
C PHE A 31 14.47 16.67 -47.27
N GLU A 32 15.52 17.09 -47.97
CA GLU A 32 16.88 16.60 -47.77
C GLU A 32 17.84 17.72 -47.34
N HIS A 33 18.63 17.44 -46.31
CA HIS A 33 19.67 18.32 -45.80
C HIS A 33 21.00 18.03 -46.49
N LYS A 34 21.64 19.08 -47.01
CA LYS A 34 23.00 19.02 -47.55
C LYS A 34 24.00 19.33 -46.44
N GLY A 35 24.82 18.34 -46.06
CA GLY A 35 25.86 18.50 -45.06
C GLY A 35 25.92 17.36 -44.05
N LYS A 36 26.77 17.51 -43.04
CA LYS A 36 26.82 16.58 -41.89
C LYS A 36 25.63 16.86 -40.98
N VAL A 37 24.96 15.80 -40.51
CA VAL A 37 23.88 15.89 -39.54
C VAL A 37 24.46 15.88 -38.12
N LYS A 38 23.99 16.79 -37.26
CA LYS A 38 24.41 16.89 -35.85
C LYS A 38 23.21 17.27 -34.99
N ALA A 39 22.96 16.49 -33.94
CA ALA A 39 21.98 16.82 -32.90
C ALA A 39 22.18 18.26 -32.42
N CYS A 40 21.08 19.04 -32.38
CA CYS A 40 21.06 20.45 -32.01
C CYS A 40 21.86 21.43 -32.92
N GLY A 41 22.63 20.97 -33.91
CA GLY A 41 23.51 21.80 -34.74
C GLY A 41 23.14 21.89 -36.23
N SER A 42 22.73 20.78 -36.86
CA SER A 42 22.45 20.72 -38.31
C SER A 42 21.59 19.51 -38.68
N GLY A 43 20.83 19.64 -39.78
CA GLY A 43 19.84 18.65 -40.21
C GLY A 43 18.42 19.04 -39.83
N PHE A 44 17.48 18.11 -40.01
CA PHE A 44 16.08 18.31 -39.66
C PHE A 44 15.75 17.71 -38.31
N HIS A 45 15.26 18.55 -37.38
CA HIS A 45 14.92 18.14 -36.02
C HIS A 45 13.44 17.76 -35.87
N ALA A 46 13.20 16.67 -35.15
CA ALA A 46 11.92 16.20 -34.63
C ALA A 46 12.18 15.41 -33.33
N CYS A 47 11.13 14.98 -32.63
CA CYS A 47 11.22 14.26 -31.36
C CYS A 47 10.65 12.85 -31.50
N GLU A 48 11.34 11.82 -30.99
CA GLU A 48 10.81 10.45 -31.00
C GLU A 48 9.64 10.30 -30.00
N TYR A 49 9.70 10.95 -28.83
CA TYR A 49 8.56 11.06 -27.91
C TYR A 49 7.62 12.19 -28.36
N PRO A 50 6.32 11.92 -28.57
CA PRO A 50 5.41 12.89 -29.17
C PRO A 50 5.25 14.20 -28.42
N LEU A 51 5.28 14.19 -27.08
CA LEU A 51 4.99 15.39 -26.27
C LEU A 51 6.22 16.29 -26.06
N ASP A 52 7.43 15.81 -26.37
CA ASP A 52 8.66 16.63 -26.31
C ASP A 52 8.59 17.81 -27.28
N VAL A 53 7.77 17.71 -28.34
CA VAL A 53 7.52 18.82 -29.27
C VAL A 53 6.97 20.06 -28.56
N PHE A 54 6.29 19.91 -27.41
CA PHE A 54 5.75 21.02 -26.63
C PHE A 54 6.82 21.84 -25.92
N GLY A 55 8.02 21.28 -25.70
CA GLY A 55 9.18 22.04 -25.26
C GLY A 55 9.69 23.04 -26.30
N TYR A 56 9.33 22.87 -27.57
CA TYR A 56 9.74 23.71 -28.70
C TYR A 56 8.62 24.59 -29.23
N TYR A 57 7.40 24.05 -29.29
CA TYR A 57 6.22 24.72 -29.79
C TYR A 57 5.07 24.44 -28.83
N ALA A 58 4.67 25.46 -28.07
CA ALA A 58 3.58 25.33 -27.11
C ALA A 58 2.28 24.89 -27.82
N PRO A 59 1.47 24.01 -27.21
CA PRO A 59 0.16 23.65 -27.74
C PRO A 59 -0.76 24.89 -27.78
N GLY A 60 -1.50 25.06 -28.87
CA GLY A 60 -2.41 26.19 -29.08
C GLY A 60 -2.59 26.54 -30.56
N GLU A 61 -3.38 27.58 -30.85
CA GLU A 61 -3.76 27.95 -32.23
C GLU A 61 -2.59 28.48 -33.10
N LEU A 62 -1.47 28.84 -32.48
CA LEU A 62 -0.34 29.47 -33.17
C LEU A 62 0.67 28.46 -33.73
N ASN A 63 0.58 27.19 -33.36
CA ASN A 63 1.54 26.16 -33.72
C ASN A 63 0.85 24.94 -34.30
N ARG A 64 1.55 24.25 -35.19
CA ARG A 64 1.06 23.06 -35.89
C ARG A 64 1.98 21.89 -35.61
N PHE A 65 1.45 20.68 -35.63
CA PHE A 65 2.22 19.47 -35.34
C PHE A 65 2.03 18.44 -36.45
N ALA A 66 3.07 17.68 -36.74
CA ALA A 66 2.99 16.60 -37.71
C ALA A 66 3.68 15.34 -37.18
N VAL A 67 3.13 14.19 -37.57
CA VAL A 67 3.89 12.94 -37.59
C VAL A 67 4.80 12.97 -38.82
N VAL A 68 6.06 12.64 -38.61
CA VAL A 68 7.10 12.70 -39.63
C VAL A 68 7.86 11.38 -39.69
N GLU A 69 8.47 11.14 -40.83
CA GLU A 69 9.38 10.01 -41.04
C GLU A 69 10.78 10.56 -41.30
N GLN A 70 11.73 10.23 -40.45
CA GLN A 70 13.12 10.66 -40.57
C GLN A 70 13.99 9.49 -41.02
N SER A 71 14.94 9.76 -41.92
CA SER A 71 15.87 8.75 -42.41
C SER A 71 17.22 9.33 -42.82
N GLY A 72 18.16 8.44 -43.16
CA GLY A 72 19.52 8.80 -43.56
C GLY A 72 20.45 8.89 -42.36
N ASP A 73 21.31 9.91 -42.33
CA ASP A 73 22.19 10.14 -41.18
C ASP A 73 21.32 10.65 -40.01
N LEU A 74 21.30 9.91 -38.90
CA LEU A 74 20.55 10.26 -37.69
C LEU A 74 21.52 10.63 -36.55
N SER A 75 21.18 11.67 -35.80
CA SER A 75 21.95 12.11 -34.63
C SER A 75 21.00 12.47 -33.49
N ARG A 76 21.06 11.68 -32.41
CA ARG A 76 20.30 11.87 -31.16
C ARG A 76 21.14 12.66 -30.16
N GLY A 77 20.50 13.50 -29.35
CA GLY A 77 21.12 14.21 -28.22
C GLY A 77 20.85 13.49 -26.89
N ASP A 78 21.39 14.05 -25.81
CA ASP A 78 21.28 13.45 -24.45
C ASP A 78 20.16 14.10 -23.60
N ASP A 79 19.68 15.29 -23.97
CA ASP A 79 18.77 16.09 -23.12
C ASP A 79 17.29 15.69 -23.25
N ASP A 80 16.88 15.26 -24.44
CA ASP A 80 15.49 14.91 -24.78
C ASP A 80 15.43 13.91 -25.94
N THR A 81 14.23 13.49 -26.36
CA THR A 81 14.10 12.55 -27.48
C THR A 81 14.31 13.20 -28.86
N LYS A 82 14.95 14.37 -28.91
CA LYS A 82 15.22 15.08 -30.16
C LYS A 82 16.24 14.34 -30.99
N VAL A 83 15.91 14.22 -32.26
CA VAL A 83 16.73 13.60 -33.28
C VAL A 83 16.86 14.52 -34.49
N ALA A 84 18.09 14.72 -34.93
CA ALA A 84 18.41 15.38 -36.19
C ALA A 84 18.56 14.32 -37.28
N SER A 85 18.00 14.58 -38.47
CA SER A 85 18.08 13.67 -39.61
C SER A 85 18.56 14.35 -40.88
N LYS A 86 19.04 13.55 -41.83
CA LYS A 86 19.38 14.00 -43.18
C LYS A 86 18.15 14.19 -44.05
N SER A 87 17.19 13.30 -43.93
CA SER A 87 15.92 13.35 -44.65
C SER A 87 14.77 13.37 -43.66
N ILE A 88 13.73 14.15 -43.98
CA ILE A 88 12.49 14.20 -43.23
C ILE A 88 11.31 14.26 -44.21
N THR A 89 10.33 13.40 -44.01
CA THR A 89 9.05 13.43 -44.72
C THR A 89 7.97 13.89 -43.75
N ILE A 90 7.25 14.95 -44.09
CA ILE A 90 6.13 15.42 -43.27
C ILE A 90 4.90 14.62 -43.66
N LYS A 91 4.52 13.59 -42.89
CA LYS A 91 3.55 12.58 -43.36
C LYS A 91 2.13 13.14 -43.31
N ALA A 92 1.73 13.63 -42.14
CA ALA A 92 0.40 14.17 -41.90
C ALA A 92 0.45 15.16 -40.73
N GLU A 93 -0.39 16.18 -40.79
CA GLU A 93 -0.68 17.03 -39.64
C GLU A 93 -1.49 16.24 -38.60
N VAL A 94 -1.22 16.49 -37.32
CA VAL A 94 -1.83 15.80 -36.19
C VAL A 94 -2.29 16.79 -35.15
N ASP A 95 -3.34 16.42 -34.42
CA ASP A 95 -3.88 17.21 -33.32
C ASP A 95 -3.32 16.75 -31.95
N ILE A 96 -3.69 17.49 -30.90
CA ILE A 96 -3.26 17.18 -29.54
C ILE A 96 -3.77 15.79 -29.08
N PRO A 97 -5.04 15.39 -29.31
CA PRO A 97 -5.49 14.03 -29.03
C PRO A 97 -4.63 12.93 -29.67
N PHE A 98 -4.21 13.11 -30.93
CA PHE A 98 -3.31 12.16 -31.59
C PHE A 98 -1.94 12.11 -30.91
N LEU A 99 -1.34 13.25 -30.57
CA LEU A 99 -0.06 13.29 -29.86
C LEU A 99 -0.14 12.60 -28.49
N VAL A 100 -1.23 12.80 -27.74
CA VAL A 100 -1.47 12.13 -26.46
C VAL A 100 -1.58 10.62 -26.66
N LYS A 101 -2.35 10.17 -27.65
CA LYS A 101 -2.47 8.73 -27.96
C LYS A 101 -1.12 8.13 -28.33
N ALA A 102 -0.38 8.79 -29.22
CA ALA A 102 0.95 8.36 -29.62
C ALA A 102 1.92 8.32 -28.43
N ALA A 103 1.78 9.22 -27.45
CA ALA A 103 2.65 9.27 -26.29
C ALA A 103 2.39 8.07 -25.36
N ILE A 104 1.11 7.72 -25.18
CA ILE A 104 0.71 6.51 -24.46
C ILE A 104 1.30 5.28 -25.16
N GLU A 105 1.18 5.15 -26.49
CA GLU A 105 1.75 4.04 -27.26
C GLU A 105 3.29 3.99 -27.17
N TYR A 106 3.95 5.14 -27.29
CA TYR A 106 5.41 5.27 -27.18
C TYR A 106 5.92 4.76 -25.83
N THR A 107 5.29 5.20 -24.73
CA THR A 107 5.64 4.78 -23.38
C THR A 107 5.32 3.30 -23.16
N THR A 108 4.11 2.87 -23.50
CA THR A 108 3.63 1.50 -23.24
C THR A 108 4.46 0.45 -23.98
N SER A 109 4.88 0.72 -25.23
CA SER A 109 5.75 -0.17 -26.00
C SER A 109 7.18 -0.31 -25.47
N ARG A 110 7.60 0.58 -24.56
CA ARG A 110 8.93 0.58 -23.90
C ARG A 110 8.87 0.13 -22.44
N CYS A 111 7.68 -0.07 -21.89
CA CYS A 111 7.51 -0.69 -20.59
C CYS A 111 7.72 -2.20 -20.73
N GLU A 112 8.45 -2.80 -19.78
CA GLU A 112 8.47 -4.26 -19.62
C GLU A 112 7.22 -4.66 -18.81
N PRO A 113 6.28 -5.43 -19.38
CA PRO A 113 5.13 -5.90 -18.62
C PRO A 113 5.59 -6.82 -17.50
N ILE A 114 4.96 -6.68 -16.32
CA ILE A 114 5.19 -7.62 -15.23
C ILE A 114 4.66 -8.98 -15.68
N LYS A 115 5.51 -10.01 -15.65
CA LYS A 115 5.14 -11.38 -16.00
C LYS A 115 4.10 -11.91 -15.02
N GLU A 116 3.16 -12.74 -15.49
CA GLU A 116 2.10 -13.33 -14.67
C GLU A 116 2.62 -14.18 -13.49
N ASP A 117 3.80 -14.77 -13.63
CA ASP A 117 4.48 -15.55 -12.58
C ASP A 117 5.26 -14.67 -11.57
N SER A 118 5.34 -13.36 -11.81
CA SER A 118 5.97 -12.43 -10.89
C SER A 118 5.12 -12.25 -9.64
N PRO A 119 5.73 -12.24 -8.44
CA PRO A 119 5.01 -11.87 -7.23
C PRO A 119 4.50 -10.44 -7.26
N ALA A 120 4.95 -9.58 -8.19
CA ALA A 120 4.44 -8.21 -8.37
C ALA A 120 3.30 -8.11 -9.40
N PHE A 121 2.87 -9.23 -10.00
CA PHE A 121 1.77 -9.22 -10.96
C PHE A 121 0.47 -8.87 -10.26
N THR A 122 -0.26 -7.92 -10.85
CA THR A 122 -1.56 -7.48 -10.35
C THR A 122 -2.63 -7.70 -11.41
N ASP A 123 -3.74 -8.28 -11.01
CA ASP A 123 -4.94 -8.44 -11.82
C ASP A 123 -6.19 -8.19 -10.97
N ASN A 124 -7.38 -8.57 -11.46
CA ASN A 124 -8.62 -8.40 -10.70
C ASN A 124 -8.67 -9.23 -9.41
N ASN A 125 -7.87 -10.30 -9.31
CA ASN A 125 -7.81 -11.19 -8.15
C ASN A 125 -6.61 -10.87 -7.23
N CYS A 126 -5.53 -10.31 -7.76
CA CYS A 126 -4.28 -10.06 -7.07
C CYS A 126 -4.01 -8.55 -7.01
N GLY A 127 -4.28 -7.93 -5.87
CA GLY A 127 -4.02 -6.50 -5.66
C GLY A 127 -2.72 -6.29 -4.88
N GLN A 128 -1.83 -5.43 -5.38
CA GLN A 128 -0.63 -5.02 -4.64
C GLN A 128 -0.41 -3.52 -4.69
N ALA A 129 -0.15 -2.92 -3.53
CA ALA A 129 0.15 -1.51 -3.42
C ALA A 129 1.28 -1.27 -2.43
N ILE A 130 2.28 -0.48 -2.84
CA ILE A 130 3.40 -0.07 -2.00
C ILE A 130 3.52 1.45 -2.08
N ALA A 131 3.53 2.11 -0.93
CA ALA A 131 3.75 3.56 -0.84
C ALA A 131 4.91 3.87 0.11
N THR A 132 5.83 4.71 -0.35
CA THR A 132 6.94 5.23 0.47
C THR A 132 6.94 6.75 0.44
N GLY A 133 7.50 7.38 1.47
CA GLY A 133 7.59 8.85 1.57
C GLY A 133 7.13 9.37 2.94
N TYR A 134 7.29 10.66 3.20
CA TYR A 134 7.00 11.23 4.53
C TYR A 134 5.53 11.05 4.96
N ASN A 135 4.59 11.22 4.03
CA ASN A 135 3.16 10.92 4.18
C ASN A 135 2.78 9.87 3.13
N SER A 136 2.85 8.59 3.49
CA SER A 136 2.56 7.50 2.57
C SER A 136 1.19 6.87 2.84
N ALA A 137 0.48 6.56 1.76
CA ALA A 137 -0.80 5.88 1.80
C ALA A 137 -0.84 4.82 0.70
N SER A 138 -1.13 3.57 1.06
CA SER A 138 -1.29 2.45 0.12
C SER A 138 -2.63 1.76 0.32
N SER A 139 -3.25 1.34 -0.79
CA SER A 139 -4.51 0.59 -0.77
C SER A 139 -4.48 -0.48 -1.84
N ALA A 140 -4.77 -1.74 -1.46
CA ALA A 140 -4.86 -2.87 -2.38
C ALA A 140 -6.20 -3.59 -2.24
N THR A 141 -6.76 -4.02 -3.37
CA THR A 141 -8.03 -4.77 -3.45
C THR A 141 -7.87 -5.99 -4.35
N GLY A 142 -8.60 -7.06 -4.04
CA GLY A 142 -8.58 -8.32 -4.81
C GLY A 142 -8.59 -9.52 -3.87
N ASP A 143 -8.95 -10.71 -4.33
CA ASP A 143 -8.97 -11.94 -3.52
C ASP A 143 -7.67 -12.20 -2.73
N TRP A 144 -6.53 -11.80 -3.30
CA TRP A 144 -5.21 -11.79 -2.68
C TRP A 144 -4.64 -10.36 -2.64
N ALA A 145 -5.14 -9.55 -1.70
CA ALA A 145 -4.72 -8.16 -1.55
C ALA A 145 -3.53 -8.03 -0.58
N ALA A 146 -2.46 -7.35 -1.00
CA ALA A 146 -1.33 -7.00 -0.17
C ALA A 146 -1.01 -5.49 -0.26
N SER A 147 -0.97 -4.81 0.88
CA SER A 147 -0.70 -3.37 0.93
C SER A 147 0.39 -3.04 1.95
N SER A 148 1.29 -2.13 1.59
CA SER A 148 2.38 -1.68 2.48
C SER A 148 2.64 -0.18 2.35
N ALA A 149 2.60 0.55 3.48
CA ALA A 149 2.95 1.96 3.55
C ALA A 149 4.09 2.19 4.54
N THR A 150 5.14 2.87 4.11
CA THR A 150 6.29 3.25 4.96
C THR A 150 6.50 4.76 4.92
N GLY A 151 6.58 5.43 6.07
CA GLY A 151 6.68 6.89 6.13
C GLY A 151 6.73 7.45 7.55
N TYR A 152 6.79 8.76 7.73
CA TYR A 152 6.62 9.34 9.08
C TYR A 152 5.17 9.23 9.54
N ASN A 153 4.24 9.57 8.64
CA ASN A 153 2.82 9.21 8.73
C ASN A 153 2.53 8.18 7.63
N SER A 154 2.15 6.97 8.01
CA SER A 154 1.90 5.87 7.08
C SER A 154 0.53 5.26 7.30
N ALA A 155 -0.26 5.09 6.24
CA ALA A 155 -1.55 4.41 6.28
C ALA A 155 -1.62 3.32 5.22
N SER A 156 -1.98 2.09 5.60
CA SER A 156 -2.10 0.97 4.67
C SER A 156 -3.43 0.26 4.84
N SER A 157 -4.10 -0.04 3.72
CA SER A 157 -5.33 -0.86 3.71
C SER A 157 -5.26 -1.98 2.68
N ALA A 158 -5.73 -3.17 3.04
CA ALA A 158 -5.90 -4.29 2.12
C ALA A 158 -7.29 -4.93 2.28
N THR A 159 -7.99 -5.15 1.17
CA THR A 159 -9.33 -5.76 1.17
C THR A 159 -9.41 -6.91 0.17
N GLY A 160 -9.78 -8.10 0.66
CA GLY A 160 -9.70 -9.34 -0.12
C GLY A 160 -9.94 -10.59 0.72
N TYR A 161 -10.37 -11.70 0.09
CA TYR A 161 -10.56 -12.99 0.78
C TYR A 161 -9.35 -13.39 1.63
N LYS A 162 -8.15 -13.24 1.08
CA LYS A 162 -6.86 -13.25 1.80
C LYS A 162 -6.24 -11.86 1.69
N SER A 163 -6.29 -11.09 2.77
CA SER A 163 -5.75 -9.72 2.79
C SER A 163 -4.65 -9.55 3.81
N ALA A 164 -3.59 -8.85 3.43
CA ALA A 164 -2.46 -8.50 4.29
C ALA A 164 -2.14 -7.01 4.17
N SER A 165 -2.08 -6.31 5.30
CA SER A 165 -1.75 -4.89 5.33
C SER A 165 -0.65 -4.59 6.35
N SER A 166 0.28 -3.71 6.00
CA SER A 166 1.36 -3.28 6.89
C SER A 166 1.61 -1.78 6.80
N ALA A 167 1.68 -1.09 7.95
CA ALA A 167 2.05 0.32 8.02
C ALA A 167 3.21 0.52 9.01
N THR A 168 4.27 1.20 8.55
CA THR A 168 5.45 1.50 9.37
C THR A 168 5.76 2.98 9.36
N GLY A 169 5.80 3.61 10.54
CA GLY A 169 6.08 5.04 10.67
C GLY A 169 6.01 5.56 12.10
N TYR A 170 6.29 6.85 12.34
CA TYR A 170 6.11 7.42 13.67
C TYR A 170 4.64 7.41 14.10
N LYS A 171 3.74 7.72 13.16
CA LYS A 171 2.30 7.48 13.24
C LYS A 171 1.90 6.49 12.15
N SER A 172 1.48 5.29 12.53
CA SER A 172 1.13 4.24 11.58
C SER A 172 -0.27 3.68 11.83
N ALA A 173 -1.02 3.49 10.75
CA ALA A 173 -2.34 2.89 10.78
C ALA A 173 -2.45 1.81 9.71
N SER A 174 -2.87 0.60 10.09
CA SER A 174 -3.02 -0.52 9.17
C SER A 174 -4.38 -1.20 9.33
N SER A 175 -5.06 -1.47 8.23
CA SER A 175 -6.30 -2.26 8.21
C SER A 175 -6.29 -3.38 7.17
N ALA A 176 -6.76 -4.56 7.55
CA ALA A 176 -6.99 -5.68 6.63
C ALA A 176 -8.40 -6.24 6.79
N THR A 177 -9.07 -6.54 5.67
CA THR A 177 -10.45 -7.04 5.67
C THR A 177 -10.64 -8.21 4.71
N GLY A 178 -11.24 -9.29 5.22
CA GLY A 178 -11.69 -10.48 4.49
C GLY A 178 -11.45 -11.76 5.28
N ASP A 179 -11.95 -12.89 4.78
CA ASP A 179 -12.03 -14.17 5.54
C ASP A 179 -10.74 -14.61 6.22
N LYS A 180 -9.59 -14.30 5.60
CA LYS A 180 -8.25 -14.50 6.16
C LYS A 180 -7.50 -13.17 6.09
N SER A 181 -7.62 -12.35 7.12
CA SER A 181 -7.03 -11.01 7.16
C SER A 181 -5.92 -10.90 8.19
N ALA A 182 -4.83 -10.22 7.81
CA ALA A 182 -3.71 -9.94 8.68
C ALA A 182 -3.31 -8.46 8.58
N SER A 183 -3.22 -7.77 9.70
CA SER A 183 -2.83 -6.36 9.74
C SER A 183 -1.74 -6.08 10.76
N SER A 184 -0.73 -5.30 10.39
CA SER A 184 0.35 -4.90 11.28
C SER A 184 0.64 -3.40 11.21
N ALA A 185 0.73 -2.74 12.36
CA ALA A 185 1.16 -1.35 12.45
C ALA A 185 2.33 -1.21 13.43
N THR A 186 3.43 -0.59 12.97
CA THR A 186 4.62 -0.36 13.80
C THR A 186 4.92 1.14 13.85
N GLY A 187 5.09 1.70 15.04
CA GLY A 187 5.30 3.14 15.20
C GLY A 187 5.18 3.65 16.62
N TYR A 188 5.59 4.90 16.89
CA TYR A 188 5.42 5.47 18.23
C TYR A 188 3.93 5.54 18.63
N ASN A 189 3.08 5.98 17.70
CA ASN A 189 1.63 5.78 17.78
C ASN A 189 1.21 4.83 16.65
N SER A 190 0.78 3.62 16.99
CA SER A 190 0.42 2.61 16.01
C SER A 190 -0.98 2.06 16.26
N ALA A 191 -1.76 1.91 15.19
CA ALA A 191 -3.09 1.35 15.24
C ALA A 191 -3.25 0.28 14.17
N SER A 192 -3.70 -0.92 14.55
CA SER A 192 -3.92 -2.02 13.62
C SER A 192 -5.29 -2.65 13.80
N SER A 193 -6.00 -2.91 12.70
CA SER A 193 -7.29 -3.60 12.71
C SER A 193 -7.33 -4.73 11.67
N ALA A 194 -7.84 -5.89 12.05
CA ALA A 194 -8.11 -6.99 11.12
C ALA A 194 -9.53 -7.52 11.32
N THR A 195 -10.26 -7.72 10.23
CA THR A 195 -11.65 -8.20 10.23
C THR A 195 -11.81 -9.35 9.26
N GLY A 196 -12.38 -10.47 9.71
CA GLY A 196 -12.44 -11.70 8.93
C GLY A 196 -12.73 -12.92 9.79
N TYR A 197 -13.18 -14.03 9.19
CA TYR A 197 -13.40 -15.28 9.93
C TYR A 197 -12.13 -15.73 10.70
N ASN A 198 -10.96 -15.72 10.04
CA ASN A 198 -9.65 -15.80 10.69
C ASN A 198 -8.96 -14.45 10.55
N SER A 199 -8.91 -13.66 11.62
CA SER A 199 -8.30 -12.33 11.59
C SER A 199 -7.17 -12.21 12.60
N ALA A 200 -6.06 -11.61 12.17
CA ALA A 200 -4.90 -11.37 13.03
C ALA A 200 -4.49 -9.90 12.95
N SER A 201 -4.40 -9.24 14.09
CA SER A 201 -3.97 -7.85 14.18
C SER A 201 -2.83 -7.70 15.16
N SER A 202 -1.81 -6.93 14.80
CA SER A 202 -0.71 -6.56 15.69
C SER A 202 -0.39 -5.07 15.60
N ALA A 203 -0.23 -4.42 16.75
CA ALA A 203 0.25 -3.04 16.85
C ALA A 203 1.42 -2.95 17.82
N THR A 204 2.54 -2.40 17.37
CA THR A 204 3.76 -2.22 18.18
C THR A 204 4.12 -0.75 18.26
N GLY A 205 4.28 -0.22 19.47
CA GLY A 205 4.51 1.21 19.66
C GLY A 205 4.54 1.67 21.10
N TYR A 206 4.79 2.97 21.35
CA TYR A 206 4.66 3.52 22.69
C TYR A 206 3.18 3.59 23.10
N ASN A 207 2.34 4.14 22.21
CA ASN A 207 0.89 4.05 22.27
C ASN A 207 0.42 3.14 21.13
N SER A 208 0.09 1.90 21.43
CA SER A 208 -0.31 0.91 20.42
C SER A 208 -1.72 0.42 20.68
N ALA A 209 -2.52 0.34 19.61
CA ALA A 209 -3.88 -0.18 19.67
C ALA A 209 -4.06 -1.25 18.60
N SER A 210 -4.46 -2.45 19.01
CA SER A 210 -4.76 -3.55 18.08
C SER A 210 -6.18 -4.05 18.31
N SER A 211 -6.91 -4.30 17.22
CA SER A 211 -8.21 -4.96 17.25
C SER A 211 -8.30 -6.06 16.19
N ALA A 212 -8.83 -7.22 16.56
CA ALA A 212 -9.18 -8.29 15.64
C ALA A 212 -10.62 -8.75 15.85
N THR A 213 -11.36 -8.94 14.75
CA THR A 213 -12.78 -9.34 14.79
C THR A 213 -13.00 -10.54 13.87
N GLY A 214 -13.54 -11.63 14.40
CA GLY A 214 -13.65 -12.90 13.71
C GLY A 214 -13.83 -14.11 14.63
N ASP A 215 -14.43 -15.18 14.09
CA ASP A 215 -14.62 -16.48 14.76
C ASP A 215 -13.33 -17.18 15.18
N LYS A 216 -12.18 -16.73 14.68
CA LYS A 216 -10.83 -17.10 15.12
C LYS A 216 -9.95 -15.87 15.05
N SER A 217 -10.26 -14.89 15.90
CA SER A 217 -9.56 -13.61 15.94
C SER A 217 -8.42 -13.60 16.96
N ALA A 218 -7.28 -13.06 16.56
CA ALA A 218 -6.13 -12.85 17.44
C ALA A 218 -5.67 -11.40 17.36
N SER A 219 -5.60 -10.71 18.49
CA SER A 219 -5.09 -9.35 18.59
C SER A 219 -3.90 -9.30 19.55
N SER A 220 -2.89 -8.51 19.19
CA SER A 220 -1.75 -8.23 20.07
C SER A 220 -1.35 -6.75 20.00
N ALA A 221 -1.20 -6.13 21.16
CA ALA A 221 -0.66 -4.78 21.28
C ALA A 221 0.55 -4.78 22.22
N THR A 222 1.68 -4.25 21.75
CA THR A 222 2.91 -4.16 22.53
C THR A 222 3.30 -2.70 22.69
N GLY A 223 3.51 -2.23 23.92
CA GLY A 223 3.75 -0.82 24.20
C GLY A 223 3.48 -0.36 25.63
N TYR A 224 4.02 0.81 25.98
CA TYR A 224 3.84 1.45 27.30
C TYR A 224 2.41 1.90 27.59
N LYS A 225 1.56 2.04 26.57
CA LYS A 225 0.11 2.24 26.69
C LYS A 225 -0.56 1.41 25.62
N SER A 226 -0.41 0.09 25.73
CA SER A 226 -0.93 -0.84 24.75
C SER A 226 -2.37 -1.25 25.06
N ALA A 227 -3.21 -1.30 24.03
CA ALA A 227 -4.58 -1.78 24.13
C ALA A 227 -4.84 -2.83 23.05
N SER A 228 -5.25 -4.03 23.46
CA SER A 228 -5.59 -5.12 22.56
C SER A 228 -7.03 -5.56 22.79
N SER A 229 -7.78 -5.76 21.71
CA SER A 229 -9.12 -6.33 21.77
C SER A 229 -9.33 -7.40 20.69
N ALA A 230 -9.87 -8.55 21.09
CA ALA A 230 -10.30 -9.59 20.16
C ALA A 230 -11.77 -9.94 20.38
N THR A 231 -12.52 -10.22 19.32
CA THR A 231 -13.96 -10.49 19.40
C THR A 231 -14.36 -11.60 18.44
N GLY A 232 -15.03 -12.62 18.99
CA GLY A 232 -15.58 -13.78 18.27
C GLY A 232 -15.36 -15.07 19.05
N ASP A 233 -15.85 -16.20 18.52
CA ASP A 233 -15.51 -17.53 19.03
C ASP A 233 -13.98 -17.69 19.08
N LYS A 234 -13.44 -18.38 20.08
CA LYS A 234 -12.01 -18.67 20.23
C LYS A 234 -11.10 -17.46 20.02
N SER A 235 -11.56 -16.28 20.43
CA SER A 235 -10.82 -15.04 20.28
C SER A 235 -9.74 -14.93 21.35
N ALA A 236 -8.57 -14.44 20.96
CA ALA A 236 -7.44 -14.24 21.85
C ALA A 236 -6.95 -12.80 21.78
N SER A 237 -6.83 -12.13 22.93
CA SER A 237 -6.19 -10.81 23.02
C SER A 237 -5.00 -10.88 23.96
N SER A 238 -3.94 -10.16 23.61
CA SER A 238 -2.77 -10.00 24.46
C SER A 238 -2.24 -8.58 24.39
N ALA A 239 -2.09 -7.94 25.55
CA ALA A 239 -1.39 -6.67 25.66
C ALA A 239 -0.12 -6.81 26.52
N THR A 240 0.93 -6.09 26.15
CA THR A 240 2.25 -6.16 26.80
C THR A 240 2.79 -4.75 27.03
N GLY A 241 3.23 -4.49 28.26
CA GLY A 241 3.83 -3.23 28.70
C GLY A 241 3.02 -2.55 29.81
N ASN A 242 3.56 -1.46 30.36
CA ASN A 242 2.88 -0.72 31.42
C ASN A 242 1.48 -0.24 30.95
N TRP A 243 0.52 -0.10 31.87
CA TRP A 243 -0.85 0.35 31.60
C TRP A 243 -1.54 -0.37 30.42
N ALA A 244 -1.19 -1.63 30.22
CA ALA A 244 -1.74 -2.45 29.17
C ALA A 244 -3.18 -2.86 29.48
N ALA A 245 -4.04 -2.84 28.47
CA ALA A 245 -5.40 -3.34 28.55
C ALA A 245 -5.64 -4.43 27.50
N SER A 246 -6.10 -5.60 27.94
CA SER A 246 -6.46 -6.70 27.07
C SER A 246 -7.93 -7.05 27.28
N LEU A 247 -8.71 -7.11 26.20
CA LEU A 247 -10.13 -7.40 26.26
C LEU A 247 -10.51 -8.48 25.24
N THR A 248 -11.22 -9.51 25.70
CA THR A 248 -11.91 -10.44 24.80
C THR A 248 -13.39 -10.58 25.08
N THR A 249 -14.12 -10.86 24.01
CA THR A 249 -15.53 -11.28 24.06
C THR A 249 -15.79 -12.42 23.08
N GLY A 250 -16.78 -13.26 23.39
CA GLY A 250 -17.11 -14.45 22.61
C GLY A 250 -16.79 -15.76 23.33
N HIS A 251 -17.25 -16.86 22.74
CA HIS A 251 -17.17 -18.20 23.32
C HIS A 251 -15.72 -18.71 23.32
N TYR A 252 -15.25 -19.35 24.40
CA TYR A 252 -13.84 -19.77 24.58
C TYR A 252 -12.80 -18.66 24.40
N SER A 253 -13.09 -17.45 24.88
CA SER A 253 -12.20 -16.31 24.66
C SER A 253 -11.10 -16.18 25.73
N GLU A 254 -9.91 -15.76 25.31
CA GLU A 254 -8.71 -15.70 26.14
C GLU A 254 -8.12 -14.29 26.18
N SER A 255 -7.99 -13.70 27.37
CA SER A 255 -7.41 -12.37 27.54
C SER A 255 -6.16 -12.41 28.42
N GLN A 256 -5.07 -11.81 27.96
CA GLN A 256 -3.79 -11.85 28.67
C GLN A 256 -3.11 -10.49 28.78
N ILE A 257 -2.61 -10.19 29.98
CA ILE A 257 -1.55 -9.21 30.20
C ILE A 257 -0.23 -9.94 30.43
N LYS A 258 0.83 -9.49 29.76
CA LYS A 258 2.19 -9.97 29.98
C LYS A 258 3.09 -8.78 30.30
N ASP A 259 3.51 -8.71 31.55
CA ASP A 259 4.42 -7.68 32.03
C ASP A 259 5.87 -8.21 32.03
N GLN A 260 6.83 -7.34 31.72
CA GLN A 260 8.25 -7.72 31.53
C GLN A 260 9.20 -7.10 32.57
N GLU A 261 8.75 -6.13 33.37
CA GLU A 261 9.54 -5.44 34.39
C GLU A 261 8.73 -5.26 35.68
N ASP A 262 9.44 -5.06 36.80
CA ASP A 262 8.84 -4.70 38.09
C ASP A 262 8.05 -3.36 37.93
N ASP A 263 6.88 -3.24 38.57
CA ASP A 263 5.96 -2.07 38.54
C ASP A 263 5.14 -1.84 37.24
N GLN A 264 4.91 -2.88 36.43
CA GLN A 264 3.93 -2.83 35.34
C GLN A 264 2.55 -3.29 35.83
N TYR A 265 1.52 -2.51 35.50
CA TYR A 265 0.14 -2.81 35.88
C TYR A 265 -0.75 -2.75 34.64
N GLY A 266 -1.47 -3.82 34.37
CA GLY A 266 -2.46 -3.93 33.31
C GLY A 266 -3.74 -4.61 33.79
N VAL A 267 -4.71 -4.69 32.87
CA VAL A 267 -5.98 -5.39 33.13
C VAL A 267 -6.31 -6.35 32.00
N ALA A 268 -6.45 -7.63 32.32
CA ALA A 268 -6.99 -8.64 31.42
C ALA A 268 -8.49 -8.84 31.69
N ILE A 269 -9.32 -8.63 30.68
CA ILE A 269 -10.77 -8.75 30.77
C ILE A 269 -11.23 -9.81 29.78
N SER A 270 -11.98 -10.81 30.25
CA SER A 270 -12.71 -11.75 29.39
C SER A 270 -14.17 -11.83 29.83
N THR A 271 -15.09 -11.35 29.00
CA THR A 271 -16.54 -11.31 29.31
C THR A 271 -17.37 -12.29 28.47
N GLY A 272 -16.67 -13.21 27.81
CA GLY A 272 -17.25 -14.25 26.96
C GLY A 272 -17.77 -15.45 27.73
N TYR A 273 -18.54 -16.30 27.05
CA TYR A 273 -18.94 -17.61 27.60
C TYR A 273 -17.69 -18.52 27.67
N GLU A 274 -17.48 -19.17 28.82
CA GLU A 274 -16.27 -19.96 29.10
C GLU A 274 -14.95 -19.20 28.86
N GLY A 275 -15.00 -17.87 29.03
CA GLY A 275 -13.84 -17.00 28.88
C GLY A 275 -12.86 -17.15 30.04
N LYS A 276 -11.56 -17.05 29.75
CA LYS A 276 -10.48 -17.08 30.76
C LYS A 276 -9.56 -15.87 30.64
N ALA A 277 -8.94 -15.52 31.76
CA ALA A 277 -8.03 -14.39 31.86
C ALA A 277 -6.78 -14.78 32.64
N LYS A 278 -5.65 -14.20 32.25
CA LYS A 278 -4.35 -14.34 32.90
C LYS A 278 -3.65 -12.99 32.92
N ALA A 279 -2.98 -12.67 34.01
CA ALA A 279 -2.13 -11.49 34.07
C ALA A 279 -0.91 -11.75 34.97
N SER A 280 0.09 -10.89 34.84
CA SER A 280 1.28 -10.89 35.71
C SER A 280 0.96 -10.36 37.12
N GLU A 281 1.87 -10.55 38.07
CA GLU A 281 1.74 -10.07 39.45
C GLU A 281 1.45 -8.55 39.49
N GLY A 282 0.57 -8.11 40.39
CA GLY A 282 0.21 -6.69 40.54
C GLY A 282 -0.83 -6.17 39.53
N SER A 283 -0.98 -6.83 38.38
CA SER A 283 -2.05 -6.56 37.41
C SER A 283 -3.42 -7.04 37.89
N ALA A 284 -4.49 -6.78 37.14
CA ALA A 284 -5.85 -7.21 37.48
C ALA A 284 -6.48 -8.11 36.41
N ILE A 285 -7.38 -8.98 36.85
CA ILE A 285 -8.25 -9.78 35.98
C ILE A 285 -9.72 -9.44 36.23
N VAL A 286 -10.53 -9.45 35.16
CA VAL A 286 -12.00 -9.34 35.22
C VAL A 286 -12.62 -10.47 34.39
N LEU A 287 -13.52 -11.23 35.00
CA LEU A 287 -14.15 -12.39 34.40
C LEU A 287 -15.66 -12.39 34.61
N THR A 288 -16.38 -13.02 33.67
CA THR A 288 -17.81 -13.30 33.79
C THR A 288 -18.10 -14.79 33.73
N HIS A 289 -19.02 -15.27 34.56
CA HIS A 289 -19.63 -16.60 34.42
C HIS A 289 -21.03 -16.46 33.80
N ARG A 290 -21.33 -17.30 32.81
CA ARG A 290 -22.62 -17.33 32.11
C ARG A 290 -23.22 -18.74 32.12
N ASN A 291 -24.55 -18.84 32.16
CA ASN A 291 -25.22 -20.11 31.94
C ASN A 291 -25.35 -20.44 30.44
N SER A 292 -25.96 -21.59 30.13
CA SER A 292 -26.19 -22.06 28.75
C SER A 292 -27.07 -21.15 27.90
N ASP A 293 -27.92 -20.34 28.55
CA ASP A 293 -28.80 -19.37 27.88
C ASP A 293 -28.08 -18.03 27.63
N GLY A 294 -26.84 -17.89 28.08
CA GLY A 294 -26.00 -16.70 27.93
C GLY A 294 -26.21 -15.64 29.00
N GLU A 295 -27.06 -15.89 30.00
CA GLU A 295 -27.30 -14.98 31.12
C GLU A 295 -26.04 -14.83 31.98
N ILE A 296 -25.74 -13.61 32.41
CA ILE A 296 -24.60 -13.33 33.29
C ILE A 296 -25.00 -13.70 34.72
N LEU A 297 -24.43 -14.78 35.25
CA LEU A 297 -24.65 -15.20 36.64
C LEU A 297 -23.70 -14.46 37.60
N HIS A 298 -22.44 -14.28 37.18
CA HIS A 298 -21.42 -13.63 38.00
C HIS A 298 -20.49 -12.76 37.16
N ILE A 299 -20.03 -11.66 37.75
CA ILE A 299 -18.88 -10.88 37.29
C ILE A 299 -17.99 -10.60 38.49
N ARG A 300 -16.68 -10.85 38.38
CA ARG A 300 -15.72 -10.57 39.45
C ARG A 300 -14.44 -9.96 38.89
N ALA A 301 -13.81 -9.14 39.73
CA ALA A 301 -12.50 -8.58 39.50
C ALA A 301 -11.59 -8.95 40.68
N SER A 302 -10.32 -9.22 40.41
CA SER A 302 -9.29 -9.35 41.45
C SER A 302 -7.96 -8.84 40.94
N LYS A 303 -7.15 -8.31 41.86
CA LYS A 303 -5.72 -8.14 41.64
C LYS A 303 -5.03 -9.49 41.68
N VAL A 304 -4.04 -9.67 40.82
CA VAL A 304 -3.16 -10.83 40.76
C VAL A 304 -2.08 -10.68 41.83
N GLY A 305 -1.83 -11.75 42.58
CA GLY A 305 -1.02 -11.72 43.80
C GLY A 305 -1.84 -11.60 45.10
N GLU A 306 -3.11 -11.21 44.97
CA GLU A 306 -4.04 -11.01 46.08
C GLU A 306 -5.24 -11.98 45.97
N ASN A 307 -5.98 -12.17 47.08
CA ASN A 307 -7.25 -12.93 47.12
C ASN A 307 -7.19 -14.36 46.54
N GLY A 308 -6.02 -15.00 46.56
CA GLY A 308 -5.82 -16.36 46.06
C GLY A 308 -5.63 -16.48 44.54
N VAL A 309 -5.51 -15.36 43.81
CA VAL A 309 -5.23 -15.34 42.36
C VAL A 309 -3.72 -15.27 42.14
N LYS A 310 -3.14 -16.32 41.57
CA LYS A 310 -1.70 -16.45 41.32
C LYS A 310 -1.31 -15.72 40.02
N ALA A 311 -0.11 -15.17 40.00
CA ALA A 311 0.52 -14.68 38.78
C ALA A 311 0.61 -15.76 37.70
N ASP A 312 0.53 -15.31 36.45
CA ASP A 312 0.80 -16.11 35.26
C ASP A 312 -0.04 -17.37 35.09
N THR A 313 -1.18 -17.42 35.79
CA THR A 313 -2.10 -18.57 35.82
C THR A 313 -3.41 -18.18 35.15
N TRP A 314 -3.98 -19.09 34.36
CA TRP A 314 -5.28 -18.90 33.74
C TRP A 314 -6.39 -19.13 34.74
N TYR A 315 -7.33 -18.20 34.81
CA TYR A 315 -8.50 -18.30 35.68
C TYR A 315 -9.80 -18.21 34.89
N GLN A 316 -10.81 -18.94 35.37
CA GLN A 316 -12.23 -18.82 35.03
C GLN A 316 -13.04 -18.57 36.31
N LEU A 317 -14.31 -18.19 36.15
CA LEU A 317 -15.27 -18.20 37.25
C LEU A 317 -16.10 -19.49 37.22
N ASP A 318 -16.17 -20.18 38.35
CA ASP A 318 -17.08 -21.31 38.53
C ASP A 318 -18.56 -20.86 38.66
N ALA A 319 -19.46 -21.83 38.80
CA ALA A 319 -20.91 -21.59 38.94
C ALA A 319 -21.30 -20.84 40.23
N ASN A 320 -20.39 -20.69 41.20
CA ASN A 320 -20.58 -19.90 42.41
C ASN A 320 -19.87 -18.54 42.33
N GLY A 321 -19.28 -18.23 41.17
CA GLY A 321 -18.52 -17.04 40.90
C GLY A 321 -17.14 -17.01 41.56
N GLN A 322 -16.58 -18.13 42.00
CA GLN A 322 -15.22 -18.19 42.55
C GLN A 322 -14.19 -18.35 41.43
N PHE A 323 -13.01 -17.75 41.62
CA PHE A 323 -11.89 -17.94 40.70
C PHE A 323 -11.36 -19.38 40.80
N VAL A 324 -11.27 -20.07 39.67
CA VAL A 324 -10.71 -21.44 39.55
C VAL A 324 -9.64 -21.47 38.45
N GLU A 325 -8.57 -22.21 38.68
CA GLU A 325 -7.51 -22.41 37.69
C GLU A 325 -8.06 -23.23 36.50
N ALA A 326 -7.72 -22.82 35.28
CA ALA A 326 -8.27 -23.34 34.02
C ALA A 326 -7.22 -23.88 33.04
#